data_AF-A0A939I0R9-F1
#
_entry.id   AF-A0A939I0R9-F1
#
_cell.length_a   1.000
_cell.length_b   1.000
_cell.length_c   1.000
_cell.angle_alpha   90.00
_cell.angle_beta   90.00
_cell.angle_gamma   90.00
#
_symmetry.space_group_name_H-M   'P 1'
#
loop_
_entity.id
_entity.type
_entity.pdbx_description
1 polymer ?
#
loop_
_entity_poly.entity_id
_entity_poly.type
_entity_poly.pdbx_seq_one_letter_code
_entity_poly.pdbx_strand_id
1 'polypeptide(L)'
;MKYFYSLPNWDAPLGTLFDPFVQTETGRKSQSGTGLGLPISQKFVELMSGEIGVTSQPGKGTTFTFDIQVRRDLPQESQTQEPTRKVIGLAPDQPKYRLLVVDDVKVSRLLLVKMLRGLGFEVREAENGQEAIALWSTWEPHLIFMDIQMPVMDGYEATKRIKAHLQGEKTAIVALTASAFEEERNQILSSGCDDFLRKPFQKEVLLSKIAEHVGAIYVYEESHQSQETSSQSQAKASGDDLKAASLSIMPADWIADLHKAAVSGRDGRMLQLIKQIPESHAFLAKALAEKVDNFEFDRIVALTEQIQNE
;
A
#
# COMPACT_ATOMS: atom_id res chain seq x y z
N MET A 1 -4.25 9.70 19.42
CA MET A 1 -5.29 10.26 18.52
C MET A 1 -6.65 10.09 19.20
N LYS A 2 -7.39 11.16 19.51
CA LYS A 2 -8.73 11.06 20.12
C LYS A 2 -9.79 11.16 19.02
N TYR A 3 -10.45 10.04 18.72
CA TYR A 3 -11.61 10.05 17.83
C TYR A 3 -12.87 10.30 18.66
N PHE A 4 -13.56 11.41 18.39
CA PHE A 4 -14.87 11.71 18.97
C PHE A 4 -15.96 11.14 18.07
N TYR A 5 -16.57 10.03 18.49
CA TYR A 5 -17.86 9.60 17.95
C TYR A 5 -18.94 9.92 18.98
N SER A 6 -19.84 10.84 18.63
CA SER A 6 -21.09 11.03 19.36
C SER A 6 -22.08 9.99 18.86
N LEU A 7 -22.27 8.92 19.65
CA LEU A 7 -23.35 7.96 19.40
C LEU A 7 -24.60 8.43 20.18
N PRO A 8 -25.73 8.69 19.50
CA PRO A 8 -26.98 8.94 20.19
C PRO A 8 -27.54 7.61 20.70
N ASN A 9 -27.83 7.55 22.01
CA ASN A 9 -28.58 6.52 22.72
C ASN A 9 -28.09 5.07 22.53
N TRP A 10 -27.19 4.66 23.42
CA TRP A 10 -26.74 3.27 23.57
C TRP A 10 -27.40 2.66 24.82
N ASP A 11 -28.27 1.67 24.62
CA ASP A 11 -29.06 1.03 25.71
C ASP A 11 -28.47 -0.32 26.21
N ALA A 12 -27.30 -0.75 25.71
CA ALA A 12 -26.65 -1.99 26.17
C ALA A 12 -25.58 -1.71 27.25
N PRO A 13 -25.29 -2.65 28.17
CA PRO A 13 -24.21 -2.48 29.14
C PRO A 13 -22.88 -2.24 28.42
N LEU A 14 -22.08 -1.25 28.88
CA LEU A 14 -20.77 -0.95 28.28
C LEU A 14 -19.85 -2.18 28.21
N GLY A 15 -20.05 -3.18 29.07
CA GLY A 15 -19.29 -4.42 29.11
C GLY A 15 -19.48 -5.34 27.91
N THR A 16 -20.57 -5.25 27.14
CA THR A 16 -20.82 -6.12 25.97
C THR A 16 -20.45 -5.47 24.65
N LEU A 17 -19.88 -4.26 24.69
CA LEU A 17 -19.59 -3.46 23.50
C LEU A 17 -18.50 -4.07 22.62
N PHE A 18 -17.58 -4.83 23.22
CA PHE A 18 -16.49 -5.51 22.51
C PHE A 18 -16.82 -6.97 22.17
N ASP A 19 -18.02 -7.44 22.50
CA ASP A 19 -18.44 -8.79 22.13
C ASP A 19 -18.76 -8.87 20.62
N PRO A 20 -18.37 -9.96 19.93
CA PRO A 20 -18.70 -10.16 18.53
C PRO A 20 -20.20 -10.09 18.26
N PHE A 21 -20.56 -9.45 17.14
CA PHE A 21 -21.94 -9.36 16.63
C PHE A 21 -22.92 -8.56 17.51
N VAL A 22 -22.41 -7.80 18.48
CA VAL A 22 -23.24 -6.87 19.26
C VAL A 22 -23.50 -5.62 18.42
N GLN A 23 -24.78 -5.24 18.34
CA GLN A 23 -25.25 -4.11 17.54
C GLN A 23 -26.32 -3.32 18.28
N THR A 24 -26.37 -2.01 18.07
CA THR A 24 -27.50 -1.18 18.48
C THR A 24 -28.77 -1.54 17.71
N GLU A 25 -29.91 -1.13 18.24
CA GLU A 25 -31.19 -1.19 17.55
C GLU A 25 -31.15 -0.45 16.20
N THR A 26 -30.43 0.69 16.14
CA THR A 26 -30.19 1.46 14.91
C THR A 26 -29.38 0.67 13.86
N GLY A 27 -28.33 -0.03 14.29
CA GLY A 27 -27.52 -0.89 13.41
C GLY A 27 -28.35 -2.01 12.80
N ARG A 28 -29.13 -2.71 13.63
CA ARG A 28 -30.05 -3.78 13.19
C ARG A 28 -31.11 -3.27 12.20
N LYS A 29 -31.69 -2.09 12.45
CA LYS A 29 -32.68 -1.45 11.56
C LYS A 29 -32.08 -1.02 10.22
N SER A 30 -30.80 -0.67 10.19
CA SER A 30 -30.12 -0.24 8.96
C SER A 30 -29.61 -1.39 8.07
N GLN A 31 -29.66 -2.65 8.55
CA GLN A 31 -28.97 -3.80 7.94
C GLN A 31 -27.48 -3.55 7.60
N SER A 32 -26.87 -2.58 8.26
CA SER A 32 -25.49 -2.15 8.01
C SER A 32 -24.66 -2.23 9.29
N GLY A 33 -23.43 -2.74 9.14
CA GLY A 33 -22.52 -3.06 10.25
C GLY A 33 -22.71 -4.50 10.72
N THR A 34 -21.61 -5.26 10.78
CA THR A 34 -21.59 -6.67 11.23
C THR A 34 -21.47 -6.80 12.76
N GLY A 35 -21.27 -5.69 13.48
CA GLY A 35 -20.96 -5.72 14.91
C GLY A 35 -19.55 -6.24 15.22
N LEU A 36 -18.65 -6.28 14.21
CA LEU A 36 -17.29 -6.82 14.38
C LEU A 36 -16.20 -5.76 14.56
N GLY A 37 -16.47 -4.49 14.27
CA GLY A 37 -15.45 -3.44 14.25
C GLY A 37 -14.71 -3.25 15.59
N LEU A 38 -15.45 -3.14 16.69
CA LEU A 38 -14.87 -3.00 18.03
C LEU A 38 -14.16 -4.28 18.53
N PRO A 39 -14.74 -5.49 18.36
CA PRO A 39 -14.03 -6.74 18.65
C PRO A 39 -12.70 -6.87 17.89
N ILE A 40 -12.67 -6.52 16.60
CA ILE A 40 -11.44 -6.54 15.78
C ILE A 40 -10.43 -5.52 16.32
N SER A 41 -10.88 -4.32 16.67
CA SER A 41 -10.02 -3.27 17.23
C SER A 41 -9.40 -3.70 18.57
N GLN A 42 -10.18 -4.33 19.44
CA GLN A 42 -9.68 -4.93 20.68
C GLN A 42 -8.62 -5.99 20.40
N LYS A 43 -8.88 -6.90 19.44
CA LYS A 43 -7.92 -7.95 19.10
C LYS A 43 -6.58 -7.40 18.61
N PHE A 44 -6.59 -6.35 17.79
CA PHE A 44 -5.36 -5.71 17.35
C PHE A 44 -4.59 -5.06 18.50
N VAL A 45 -5.29 -4.36 19.40
CA VAL A 45 -4.66 -3.74 20.56
C VAL A 45 -4.06 -4.81 21.50
N GLU A 46 -4.76 -5.92 21.73
CA GLU A 46 -4.23 -7.06 22.49
C GLU A 46 -2.98 -7.68 21.84
N LEU A 47 -2.99 -7.86 20.51
CA LEU A 47 -1.83 -8.37 19.76
C LEU A 47 -0.62 -7.44 19.88
N MET A 48 -0.87 -6.13 20.03
CA MET A 48 0.15 -5.12 20.31
C MET A 48 0.52 -5.02 21.80
N SER A 49 0.15 -6.03 22.60
CA SER A 49 0.36 -6.06 24.06
C SER A 49 -0.22 -4.84 24.78
N GLY A 50 -1.35 -4.36 24.27
CA GLY A 50 -2.06 -3.18 24.73
C GLY A 50 -3.43 -3.48 25.33
N GLU A 51 -4.08 -2.43 25.81
CA GLU A 51 -5.46 -2.48 26.33
C GLU A 51 -6.31 -1.38 25.68
N ILE A 52 -7.59 -1.67 25.41
CA ILE A 52 -8.58 -0.71 24.89
C ILE A 52 -9.72 -0.55 25.91
N GLY A 53 -10.13 0.70 26.14
CA GLY A 53 -11.19 1.09 27.05
C GLY A 53 -12.17 2.08 26.43
N VAL A 54 -13.32 2.25 27.08
CA VAL A 54 -14.38 3.17 26.65
C VAL A 54 -14.95 3.94 27.85
N THR A 55 -15.16 5.24 27.67
CA THR A 55 -15.88 6.11 28.60
C THR A 55 -16.98 6.82 27.85
N SER A 56 -18.22 6.75 28.35
CA SER A 56 -19.39 7.32 27.66
C SER A 56 -20.28 8.05 28.66
N GLN A 57 -20.78 9.23 28.26
CA GLN A 57 -21.82 9.97 28.99
C GLN A 57 -22.95 10.32 28.02
N PRO A 58 -24.20 9.88 28.29
CA PRO A 58 -25.36 10.23 27.46
C PRO A 58 -25.47 11.75 27.24
N GLY A 59 -25.65 12.17 25.99
CA GLY A 59 -25.74 13.58 25.61
C GLY A 59 -24.42 14.37 25.61
N LYS A 60 -23.30 13.76 26.06
CA LYS A 60 -21.96 14.40 26.05
C LYS A 60 -20.94 13.69 25.16
N GLY A 61 -21.24 12.45 24.74
CA GLY A 61 -20.44 11.68 23.78
C GLY A 61 -19.68 10.52 24.39
N THR A 62 -18.90 9.83 23.55
CA THR A 62 -18.14 8.63 23.89
C THR A 62 -16.67 8.82 23.51
N THR A 63 -15.77 8.41 24.41
CA THR A 63 -14.31 8.41 24.20
C THR A 63 -13.79 6.98 24.32
N PHE A 64 -13.13 6.50 23.27
CA PHE A 64 -12.36 5.26 23.29
C PHE A 64 -10.88 5.60 23.49
N THR A 65 -10.21 4.84 24.35
CA THR A 65 -8.79 5.01 24.68
C THR A 65 -8.09 3.67 24.52
N PHE A 66 -6.85 3.68 24.04
CA PHE A 66 -6.03 2.47 24.04
C PHE A 66 -4.56 2.83 24.29
N ASP A 67 -3.85 1.88 24.88
CA ASP A 67 -2.41 1.97 25.14
C ASP A 67 -1.74 0.77 24.49
N ILE A 68 -0.59 0.98 23.84
CA ILE A 68 0.19 -0.08 23.19
C ILE A 68 1.67 0.08 23.52
N GLN A 69 2.39 -1.04 23.59
CA GLN A 69 3.83 -1.00 23.78
C GLN A 69 4.53 -0.81 22.44
N VAL A 70 5.12 0.37 22.23
CA VAL A 70 5.94 0.66 21.04
C VAL A 70 7.42 0.69 21.42
N ARG A 71 8.25 0.06 20.60
CA ARG A 71 9.71 0.29 20.64
C ARG A 71 10.02 1.40 19.66
N ARG A 72 10.61 2.49 20.16
CA ARG A 72 11.18 3.50 19.29
C ARG A 72 12.45 2.91 18.69
N ASP A 73 12.46 2.67 17.40
CA ASP A 73 13.68 2.28 16.74
C ASP A 73 14.64 3.48 16.82
N LEU A 74 15.83 3.26 17.40
CA LEU A 74 16.92 4.21 17.24
C LEU A 74 17.31 4.16 15.77
N PRO A 75 17.67 5.28 15.13
CA PRO A 75 18.10 5.24 13.74
C PRO A 75 19.34 4.34 13.64
N GLN A 76 19.15 3.06 13.35
CA GLN A 76 20.13 2.30 12.60
C GLN A 76 20.27 3.04 11.29
N GLU A 77 21.50 3.17 10.80
CA GLU A 77 21.73 3.46 9.40
C GLU A 77 20.94 2.44 8.60
N SER A 78 19.71 2.80 8.23
CA SER A 78 18.93 2.06 7.26
C SER A 78 19.87 1.92 6.08
N GLN A 79 20.27 0.69 5.77
CA GLN A 79 20.70 0.38 4.42
C GLN A 79 19.62 0.99 3.56
N THR A 80 19.98 2.08 2.89
CA THR A 80 19.07 2.87 2.09
C THR A 80 18.62 1.89 1.02
N GLN A 81 17.44 1.27 1.21
CA GLN A 81 16.73 0.75 0.06
C GLN A 81 16.62 1.97 -0.83
N GLU A 82 17.32 1.94 -1.97
CA GLU A 82 17.27 3.05 -2.91
C GLU A 82 15.79 3.45 -3.04
N PRO A 83 15.47 4.76 -3.00
CA PRO A 83 14.10 5.21 -3.18
C PRO A 83 13.55 4.44 -4.36
N THR A 84 12.51 3.63 -4.11
CA THR A 84 12.00 2.65 -5.07
C THR A 84 11.57 3.41 -6.31
N ARG A 85 12.47 3.52 -7.28
CA ARG A 85 12.20 4.33 -8.46
C ARG A 85 10.98 3.72 -9.11
N LYS A 86 10.00 4.55 -9.45
CA LYS A 86 8.73 4.05 -9.96
C LYS A 86 8.96 3.51 -11.37
N VAL A 87 8.62 2.24 -11.59
CA VAL A 87 8.63 1.65 -12.94
C VAL A 87 7.53 2.32 -13.76
N ILE A 88 7.93 2.99 -14.85
CA ILE A 88 7.03 3.70 -15.78
C ILE A 88 6.75 2.90 -17.06
N GLY A 89 7.55 1.88 -17.36
CA GLY A 89 7.34 1.01 -18.51
C GLY A 89 8.48 0.02 -18.73
N LEU A 90 8.36 -0.78 -19.79
CA LEU A 90 9.45 -1.60 -20.30
C LEU A 90 10.51 -0.73 -21.00
N ALA A 91 11.79 -1.06 -20.82
CA ALA A 91 12.89 -0.49 -21.60
C ALA A 91 12.69 -0.72 -23.11
N PRO A 92 13.17 0.20 -23.96
CA PRO A 92 13.07 0.07 -25.42
C PRO A 92 13.81 -1.17 -25.94
N ASP A 93 13.45 -1.60 -27.15
CA ASP A 93 14.09 -2.72 -27.89
C ASP A 93 14.03 -4.08 -27.20
N GLN A 94 13.06 -4.28 -26.30
CA GLN A 94 12.80 -5.56 -25.66
C GLN A 94 11.84 -6.46 -26.46
N PRO A 95 11.93 -7.79 -26.30
CA PRO A 95 10.96 -8.69 -26.88
C PRO A 95 9.57 -8.47 -26.27
N LYS A 96 8.54 -8.91 -27.00
CA LYS A 96 7.17 -8.91 -26.49
C LYS A 96 7.00 -9.96 -25.41
N TYR A 97 6.64 -9.54 -24.21
CA TYR A 97 6.37 -10.43 -23.10
C TYR A 97 4.88 -10.74 -22.99
N ARG A 98 4.51 -12.01 -23.16
CA ARG A 98 3.14 -12.52 -23.01
C ARG A 98 2.92 -13.00 -21.58
N LEU A 99 2.04 -12.32 -20.86
CA LEU A 99 1.68 -12.64 -19.48
C LEU A 99 0.21 -13.11 -19.42
N LEU A 100 -0.04 -14.20 -18.69
CA LEU A 100 -1.40 -14.66 -18.41
C LEU A 100 -1.73 -14.38 -16.93
N VAL A 101 -2.84 -13.71 -16.67
CA VAL A 101 -3.36 -13.49 -15.32
C VAL A 101 -4.57 -14.38 -15.10
N VAL A 102 -4.53 -15.22 -14.06
CA VAL A 102 -5.61 -16.15 -13.71
C VAL A 102 -6.06 -15.85 -12.29
N ASP A 103 -7.30 -15.39 -12.14
CA ASP A 103 -7.90 -15.03 -10.84
C ASP A 103 -9.42 -15.00 -11.03
N ASP A 104 -10.19 -15.65 -10.14
CA ASP A 104 -11.65 -15.74 -10.25
C ASP A 104 -12.35 -14.42 -9.83
N VAL A 105 -11.69 -13.62 -9.01
CA VAL A 105 -12.17 -12.31 -8.57
C VAL A 105 -11.90 -11.27 -9.66
N LYS A 106 -12.93 -10.98 -10.46
CA LYS A 106 -12.90 -10.02 -11.57
C LYS A 106 -12.19 -8.69 -11.26
N VAL A 107 -12.39 -8.12 -10.07
CA VAL A 107 -11.76 -6.85 -9.68
C VAL A 107 -10.24 -7.00 -9.51
N SER A 108 -9.79 -8.06 -8.84
CA SER A 108 -8.37 -8.42 -8.67
C SER A 108 -7.70 -8.63 -10.03
N ARG A 109 -8.31 -9.47 -10.87
CA ARG A 109 -7.85 -9.78 -12.22
C ARG A 109 -7.70 -8.53 -13.08
N LEU A 110 -8.73 -7.69 -13.16
CA LEU A 110 -8.72 -6.48 -13.99
C LEU A 110 -7.70 -5.44 -13.50
N LEU A 111 -7.49 -5.32 -12.18
CA LEU A 111 -6.47 -4.44 -11.63
C LEU A 111 -5.08 -4.84 -12.14
N LEU A 112 -4.75 -6.12 -12.03
CA LEU A 112 -3.45 -6.63 -12.45
C LEU A 112 -3.26 -6.52 -13.97
N VAL A 113 -4.29 -6.86 -14.75
CA VAL A 113 -4.28 -6.74 -16.21
C VAL A 113 -4.05 -5.29 -16.66
N LYS A 114 -4.77 -4.32 -16.08
CA LYS A 114 -4.61 -2.90 -16.42
C LYS A 114 -3.22 -2.39 -16.10
N MET A 115 -2.70 -2.74 -14.91
CA MET A 115 -1.35 -2.35 -14.49
C MET A 115 -0.28 -2.89 -15.44
N LEU A 116 -0.33 -4.19 -15.76
CA LEU A 116 0.67 -4.83 -16.63
C LEU A 116 0.59 -4.33 -18.07
N ARG A 117 -0.61 -4.18 -18.65
CA ARG A 117 -0.77 -3.59 -19.99
C ARG A 117 -0.27 -2.15 -20.04
N GLY A 118 -0.48 -1.37 -18.98
CA GLY A 118 0.02 0.00 -18.87
C GLY A 118 1.54 0.10 -18.89
N LEU A 119 2.26 -0.96 -18.54
CA LEU A 119 3.72 -1.04 -18.60
C LEU A 119 4.26 -1.57 -19.93
N GLY A 120 3.38 -1.96 -20.87
CA GLY A 120 3.74 -2.46 -22.20
C GLY A 120 3.73 -3.97 -22.36
N PHE A 121 3.28 -4.74 -21.35
CA PHE A 121 3.13 -6.19 -21.48
C PHE A 121 1.92 -6.57 -22.35
N GLU A 122 2.05 -7.66 -23.12
CA GLU A 122 0.88 -8.29 -23.73
C GLU A 122 0.24 -9.20 -22.68
N VAL A 123 -1.00 -8.90 -22.29
CA VAL A 123 -1.67 -9.60 -21.18
C VAL A 123 -2.99 -10.21 -21.64
N ARG A 124 -3.17 -11.51 -21.37
CA ARG A 124 -4.47 -12.19 -21.40
C ARG A 124 -4.92 -12.53 -19.99
N GLU A 125 -6.21 -12.79 -19.84
CA GLU A 125 -6.82 -13.08 -18.55
C GLU A 125 -7.70 -14.33 -18.64
N ALA A 126 -7.79 -15.07 -17.54
CA ALA A 126 -8.67 -16.23 -17.37
C ALA A 126 -9.34 -16.20 -15.99
N GLU A 127 -10.53 -16.77 -15.87
CA GLU A 127 -11.29 -16.76 -14.61
C GLU A 127 -11.10 -18.02 -13.76
N ASN A 128 -10.46 -19.07 -14.31
CA ASN A 128 -10.24 -20.34 -13.64
C ASN A 128 -9.11 -21.14 -14.31
N GLY A 129 -8.69 -22.25 -13.69
CA GLY A 129 -7.61 -23.10 -14.18
C GLY A 129 -7.87 -23.75 -15.54
N GLN A 130 -9.14 -24.06 -15.87
CA GLN A 130 -9.50 -24.70 -17.14
C GLN A 130 -9.31 -23.74 -18.33
N GLU A 131 -9.77 -22.50 -18.18
CA GLU A 131 -9.52 -21.42 -19.15
C GLU A 131 -8.04 -21.11 -19.28
N ALA A 132 -7.31 -21.12 -18.16
CA ALA A 132 -5.87 -20.88 -18.15
C ALA A 132 -5.12 -21.91 -19.02
N ILE A 133 -5.45 -23.20 -18.92
CA ILE A 133 -4.86 -24.27 -19.75
C ILE A 133 -5.20 -24.05 -21.24
N ALA A 134 -6.46 -23.70 -21.54
CA ALA A 134 -6.89 -23.47 -22.92
C ALA A 134 -6.15 -22.27 -23.56
N LEU A 135 -5.96 -21.19 -22.81
CA LEU A 135 -5.17 -20.04 -23.27
C LEU A 135 -3.68 -20.36 -23.34
N TRP A 136 -3.14 -21.08 -22.36
CA TRP A 136 -1.73 -21.45 -22.33
C TRP A 136 -1.35 -22.27 -23.57
N SER A 137 -2.16 -23.29 -23.91
CA SER A 137 -1.90 -24.17 -25.06
C SER A 137 -1.96 -23.48 -26.43
N THR A 138 -2.67 -22.36 -26.55
CA THR A 138 -2.86 -21.65 -27.83
C THR A 138 -2.06 -20.37 -27.95
N TRP A 139 -1.72 -19.73 -26.83
CA TRP A 139 -1.06 -18.43 -26.80
C TRP A 139 0.36 -18.47 -26.23
N GLU A 140 0.75 -19.60 -25.62
CA GLU A 140 2.08 -19.89 -25.10
C GLU A 140 2.65 -18.70 -24.28
N PRO A 141 2.02 -18.32 -23.15
CA PRO A 141 2.52 -17.23 -22.33
C PRO A 141 3.93 -17.55 -21.79
N HIS A 142 4.74 -16.51 -21.61
CA HIS A 142 6.06 -16.63 -21.00
C HIS A 142 5.97 -16.74 -19.49
N LEU A 143 4.97 -16.07 -18.89
CA LEU A 143 4.70 -16.14 -17.46
C LEU A 143 3.21 -16.15 -17.16
N ILE A 144 2.81 -16.93 -16.16
CA ILE A 144 1.45 -17.02 -15.64
C ILE A 144 1.45 -16.60 -14.17
N PHE A 145 0.62 -15.60 -13.84
CA PHE A 145 0.20 -15.36 -12.46
C PHE A 145 -1.04 -16.20 -12.18
N MET A 146 -0.92 -17.21 -11.32
CA MET A 146 -1.94 -18.22 -11.10
C MET A 146 -2.49 -18.10 -9.67
N ASP A 147 -3.73 -17.66 -9.51
CA ASP A 147 -4.40 -17.83 -8.22
C ASP A 147 -4.50 -19.31 -7.85
N ILE A 148 -4.17 -19.63 -6.61
CA ILE A 148 -4.22 -21.00 -6.11
C ILE A 148 -5.67 -21.42 -5.82
N GLN A 149 -6.49 -20.52 -5.28
CA GLN A 149 -7.85 -20.84 -4.87
C GLN A 149 -8.85 -20.29 -5.87
N MET A 150 -9.35 -21.17 -6.74
CA MET A 150 -10.35 -20.81 -7.76
C MET A 150 -11.41 -21.91 -7.87
N PRO A 151 -12.65 -21.58 -8.25
CA PRO A 151 -13.68 -22.57 -8.59
C PRO A 151 -13.33 -23.31 -9.90
N VAL A 152 -14.06 -24.40 -10.15
CA VAL A 152 -13.95 -25.27 -11.35
C VAL A 152 -12.64 -26.07 -11.42
N MET A 153 -11.50 -25.38 -11.42
CA MET A 153 -10.17 -25.97 -11.36
C MET A 153 -9.24 -25.01 -10.62
N ASP A 154 -8.61 -25.52 -9.57
CA ASP A 154 -7.69 -24.75 -8.74
C ASP A 154 -6.32 -24.55 -9.43
N GLY A 155 -5.52 -23.64 -8.88
CA GLY A 155 -4.21 -23.31 -9.43
C GLY A 155 -3.20 -24.45 -9.33
N TYR A 156 -3.33 -25.34 -8.34
CA TYR A 156 -2.46 -26.50 -8.17
C TYR A 156 -2.64 -27.50 -9.30
N GLU A 157 -3.89 -27.86 -9.61
CA GLU A 157 -4.23 -28.78 -10.68
C GLU A 157 -3.90 -28.18 -12.04
N ALA A 158 -4.21 -26.90 -12.26
CA ALA A 158 -3.87 -26.20 -13.49
C ALA A 158 -2.35 -26.19 -13.74
N THR A 159 -1.56 -25.88 -12.72
CA THR A 159 -0.09 -25.88 -12.79
C THR A 159 0.44 -27.26 -13.12
N LYS A 160 -0.02 -28.31 -12.42
CA LYS A 160 0.41 -29.70 -12.69
C LYS A 160 0.12 -30.11 -14.12
N ARG A 161 -1.06 -29.76 -14.65
CA ARG A 161 -1.44 -30.07 -16.03
C ARG A 161 -0.58 -29.32 -17.04
N ILE A 162 -0.28 -28.04 -16.80
CA ILE A 162 0.59 -27.24 -17.66
C ILE A 162 2.02 -27.80 -17.66
N LYS A 163 2.61 -27.99 -16.47
CA LYS A 163 3.99 -28.46 -16.30
C LYS A 163 4.20 -29.92 -16.71
N ALA A 164 3.14 -30.71 -16.89
CA ALA A 164 3.23 -32.06 -17.46
C ALA A 164 3.63 -32.07 -18.96
N HIS A 165 3.59 -30.92 -19.64
CA HIS A 165 4.01 -30.79 -21.04
C HIS A 165 5.39 -30.12 -21.15
N LEU A 166 6.21 -30.55 -22.12
CA LEU A 166 7.55 -29.97 -22.38
C LEU A 166 7.52 -28.46 -22.66
N GLN A 167 6.45 -27.96 -23.30
CA GLN A 167 6.27 -26.52 -23.50
C GLN A 167 5.95 -25.79 -22.18
N GLY A 168 5.34 -26.48 -21.23
CA GLY A 168 4.98 -25.92 -19.93
C GLY A 168 6.19 -25.69 -19.03
N GLU A 169 7.23 -26.50 -19.18
CA GLU A 169 8.52 -26.28 -18.49
C GLU A 169 9.14 -24.91 -18.84
N LYS A 170 8.87 -24.39 -20.05
CA LYS A 170 9.36 -23.07 -20.49
C LYS A 170 8.51 -21.90 -20.02
N THR A 171 7.28 -22.15 -19.59
CA THR A 171 6.38 -21.12 -19.07
C THR A 171 6.59 -20.99 -17.57
N ALA A 172 7.00 -19.81 -17.10
CA ALA A 172 7.10 -19.53 -15.68
C ALA A 172 5.70 -19.44 -15.05
N ILE A 173 5.50 -20.03 -13.88
CA ILE A 173 4.24 -19.99 -13.14
C ILE A 173 4.53 -19.46 -11.73
N VAL A 174 3.99 -18.27 -11.45
CA VAL A 174 4.05 -17.61 -10.15
C VAL A 174 2.68 -17.75 -9.50
N ALA A 175 2.62 -18.52 -8.41
CA ALA A 175 1.40 -18.71 -7.63
C ALA A 175 1.00 -17.42 -6.91
N LEU A 176 -0.29 -17.09 -6.88
CA LEU A 176 -0.83 -16.06 -6.00
C LEU A 176 -1.57 -16.76 -4.85
N THR A 177 -1.09 -16.64 -3.62
CA THR A 177 -1.68 -17.31 -2.44
C THR A 177 -2.09 -16.34 -1.35
N ALA A 178 -3.16 -16.64 -0.63
CA ALA A 178 -3.60 -15.87 0.55
C ALA A 178 -2.86 -16.29 1.85
N SER A 179 -2.26 -17.48 1.91
CA SER A 179 -1.71 -18.01 3.17
C SER A 179 -0.21 -17.71 3.34
N ALA A 180 0.20 -17.74 4.61
CA ALA A 180 1.52 -17.36 5.11
C ALA A 180 2.37 -18.54 5.57
N PHE A 181 1.81 -19.75 5.55
CA PHE A 181 2.39 -20.90 6.23
C PHE A 181 3.43 -21.62 5.36
N GLU A 182 4.53 -22.06 5.96
CA GLU A 182 5.61 -22.77 5.27
C GLU A 182 5.14 -24.07 4.60
N GLU A 183 4.11 -24.73 5.14
CA GLU A 183 3.55 -25.97 4.59
C GLU A 183 2.96 -25.75 3.19
N GLU A 184 2.33 -24.60 2.96
CA GLU A 184 1.75 -24.26 1.66
C GLU A 184 2.85 -23.93 0.64
N ARG A 185 3.99 -23.37 1.08
CA ARG A 185 5.16 -23.15 0.20
C ARG A 185 5.66 -24.45 -0.42
N ASN A 186 5.76 -25.51 0.38
CA ASN A 186 6.18 -26.82 -0.13
C ASN A 186 5.14 -27.41 -1.09
N GLN A 187 3.85 -27.18 -0.84
CA GLN A 187 2.78 -27.62 -1.73
C GLN A 187 2.81 -26.89 -3.09
N ILE A 188 3.05 -25.57 -3.08
CA ILE A 188 3.18 -24.74 -4.29
C ILE A 188 4.38 -25.17 -5.13
N LEU A 189 5.54 -25.36 -4.51
CA LEU A 189 6.74 -25.79 -5.24
C LEU A 189 6.57 -27.21 -5.78
N SER A 190 5.95 -28.12 -5.01
CA SER A 190 5.72 -29.50 -5.46
C SER A 190 4.62 -29.63 -6.54
N SER A 191 3.74 -28.65 -6.71
CA SER A 191 2.83 -28.61 -7.87
C SER A 191 3.51 -28.20 -9.16
N GLY A 192 4.77 -27.74 -9.09
CA GLY A 192 5.54 -27.28 -10.23
C GLY A 192 5.49 -25.77 -10.45
N CYS A 193 5.03 -24.97 -9.47
CA CYS A 193 5.18 -23.53 -9.57
C CYS A 193 6.65 -23.15 -9.44
N ASP A 194 7.10 -22.17 -10.22
CA ASP A 194 8.47 -21.67 -10.19
C ASP A 194 8.66 -20.67 -9.05
N ASP A 195 7.58 -20.01 -8.61
CA ASP A 195 7.58 -19.03 -7.53
C ASP A 195 6.20 -18.79 -6.93
N PHE A 196 6.12 -17.90 -5.94
CA PHE A 196 4.87 -17.44 -5.35
C PHE A 196 4.89 -15.98 -4.91
N LEU A 197 3.70 -15.37 -4.87
CA LEU A 197 3.40 -14.05 -4.34
C LEU A 197 2.25 -14.17 -3.34
N ARG A 198 2.47 -13.64 -2.14
CA ARG A 198 1.45 -13.61 -1.11
C ARG A 198 0.51 -12.41 -1.33
N LYS A 199 -0.79 -12.66 -1.31
CA LYS A 199 -1.83 -11.64 -1.34
C LYS A 199 -2.03 -11.04 0.07
N PRO A 200 -2.13 -9.71 0.22
CA PRO A 200 -1.88 -8.69 -0.80
C PRO A 200 -0.37 -8.52 -1.07
N PHE A 201 0.02 -8.37 -2.34
CA PHE A 201 1.40 -8.13 -2.76
C PHE A 201 1.60 -6.68 -3.22
N GLN A 202 2.83 -6.18 -3.08
CA GLN A 202 3.24 -4.88 -3.60
C GLN A 202 3.59 -4.98 -5.09
N LYS A 203 3.40 -3.89 -5.83
CA LYS A 203 3.67 -3.81 -7.27
C LYS A 203 5.14 -4.13 -7.56
N GLU A 204 6.05 -3.62 -6.73
CA GLU A 204 7.49 -3.72 -6.88
C GLU A 204 7.95 -5.18 -6.80
N VAL A 205 7.38 -5.95 -5.86
CA VAL A 205 7.65 -7.38 -5.71
C VAL A 205 7.10 -8.17 -6.90
N LEU A 206 5.93 -7.78 -7.41
CA LEU A 206 5.38 -8.43 -8.61
C LEU A 206 6.27 -8.17 -9.84
N LEU A 207 6.74 -6.94 -10.03
CA LEU A 207 7.62 -6.59 -11.14
C LEU A 207 8.99 -7.25 -11.02
N SER A 208 9.55 -7.38 -9.82
CA SER A 208 10.81 -8.10 -9.62
C SER A 208 10.68 -9.57 -10.02
N LYS A 209 9.54 -10.22 -9.74
CA LYS A 209 9.27 -11.59 -10.21
C LYS A 209 9.18 -11.70 -11.73
N ILE A 210 8.58 -10.72 -12.40
CA ILE A 210 8.59 -10.70 -13.87
C ILE A 210 10.02 -10.56 -14.39
N ALA A 211 10.81 -9.63 -13.84
CA ALA A 211 12.21 -9.47 -14.24
C ALA A 211 13.04 -10.76 -14.02
N GLU A 212 12.86 -11.42 -12.88
CA GLU A 212 13.53 -12.67 -12.53
C GLU A 212 13.21 -13.81 -13.52
N HIS A 213 11.94 -13.98 -13.87
CA HIS A 213 11.47 -15.14 -14.63
C HIS A 213 11.43 -14.95 -16.15
N VAL A 214 11.24 -13.72 -16.64
CA VAL A 214 11.21 -13.44 -18.08
C VAL A 214 12.30 -12.47 -18.54
N GLY A 215 13.15 -11.97 -17.64
CA GLY A 215 14.25 -11.07 -17.99
C GLY A 215 13.81 -9.68 -18.42
N ALA A 216 12.62 -9.24 -17.99
CA ALA A 216 12.11 -7.91 -18.32
C ALA A 216 12.95 -6.81 -17.66
N ILE A 217 13.36 -5.84 -18.46
CA ILE A 217 14.10 -4.65 -18.03
C ILE A 217 13.13 -3.47 -17.98
N TYR A 218 13.20 -2.67 -16.93
CA TYR A 218 12.28 -1.55 -16.73
C TYR A 218 12.94 -0.21 -16.99
N VAL A 219 12.14 0.73 -17.51
CA VAL A 219 12.45 2.15 -17.40
C VAL A 219 11.87 2.62 -16.07
N TYR A 220 12.72 3.28 -15.33
CA TYR A 220 12.37 3.91 -14.09
C TYR A 220 12.13 5.39 -14.36
N GLU A 221 11.16 5.97 -13.67
CA GLU A 221 11.01 7.42 -13.62
C GLU A 221 12.38 8.01 -13.26
N GLU A 222 12.93 8.82 -14.17
CA GLU A 222 14.14 9.57 -13.87
C GLU A 222 13.80 10.43 -12.65
N SER A 223 14.49 10.16 -11.55
CA SER A 223 14.62 11.19 -10.54
C SER A 223 15.28 12.37 -11.24
N HIS A 224 14.53 13.47 -11.42
CA HIS A 224 15.08 14.76 -11.82
C HIS A 224 16.09 15.24 -10.76
N GLN A 225 17.27 14.60 -10.72
CA GLN A 225 18.42 14.95 -9.89
C GLN A 225 19.75 14.79 -10.66
N SER A 226 19.73 14.45 -11.96
CA SER A 226 20.98 14.14 -12.67
C SER A 226 21.12 14.70 -14.09
N GLN A 227 20.51 15.83 -14.46
CA GLN A 227 20.84 16.54 -15.72
C GLN A 227 20.68 18.07 -15.62
N GLU A 228 21.27 18.71 -14.61
CA GLU A 228 21.71 20.11 -14.70
C GLU A 228 23.05 20.24 -13.96
N THR A 229 24.13 19.70 -14.54
CA THR A 229 25.48 19.96 -14.03
C THR A 229 26.47 20.01 -15.18
N SER A 230 26.35 21.07 -15.98
CA SER A 230 27.50 21.70 -16.64
C SER A 230 27.09 23.09 -17.07
N SER A 231 27.07 24.02 -16.10
CA SER A 231 27.24 25.49 -16.22
C SER A 231 26.26 26.26 -15.32
N GLN A 232 26.35 26.07 -14.00
CA GLN A 232 26.33 27.16 -13.01
C GLN A 232 26.42 26.56 -11.61
N SER A 233 27.57 26.77 -11.00
CA SER A 233 27.89 26.39 -9.64
C SER A 233 27.09 27.27 -8.66
N GLN A 234 26.09 26.71 -7.97
CA GLN A 234 25.73 27.04 -6.57
C GLN A 234 24.56 26.17 -6.07
N ALA A 235 24.72 25.62 -4.86
CA ALA A 235 23.75 24.92 -4.02
C ALA A 235 23.33 23.47 -4.39
N LYS A 236 24.22 22.51 -4.10
CA LYS A 236 23.80 21.17 -3.64
C LYS A 236 23.15 21.31 -2.26
N ALA A 237 21.85 21.10 -2.16
CA ALA A 237 21.17 20.73 -0.93
C ALA A 237 20.29 19.51 -1.22
N SER A 238 20.72 18.37 -0.68
CA SER A 238 19.95 17.14 -0.57
C SER A 238 18.56 17.39 0.03
N GLY A 239 17.53 16.69 -0.47
CA GLY A 239 16.13 16.80 -0.04
C GLY A 239 15.83 16.37 1.41
N ASP A 240 16.84 16.31 2.28
CA ASP A 240 16.71 15.99 3.70
C ASP A 240 16.93 17.23 4.59
N ASP A 241 17.10 18.43 4.01
CA ASP A 241 17.42 19.66 4.74
C ASP A 241 16.41 20.79 4.43
N LEU A 242 15.11 20.49 4.55
CA LEU A 242 14.12 21.55 4.76
C LEU A 242 14.47 22.19 6.10
N LYS A 243 14.95 23.44 6.09
CA LYS A 243 15.24 24.18 7.33
C LYS A 243 14.02 24.97 7.74
N ALA A 244 13.82 25.14 9.05
CA ALA A 244 12.80 26.01 9.62
C ALA A 244 12.79 27.40 8.96
N ALA A 245 13.97 27.99 8.70
CA ALA A 245 14.10 29.27 8.02
C ALA A 245 13.46 29.34 6.62
N SER A 246 13.27 28.21 5.93
CA SER A 246 12.61 28.16 4.61
C SER A 246 11.11 28.42 4.69
N LEU A 247 10.49 28.22 5.85
CA LEU A 247 9.06 28.47 6.08
C LEU A 247 8.78 29.93 6.49
N SER A 248 9.79 30.69 6.90
CA SER A 248 9.68 32.11 7.30
C SER A 248 9.21 33.05 6.17
N ILE A 249 9.14 32.55 4.93
CA ILE A 249 8.55 33.24 3.78
C ILE A 249 7.02 33.29 3.85
N MET A 250 6.40 32.43 4.65
CA MET A 250 4.96 32.42 4.89
C MET A 250 4.62 33.22 6.16
N PRO A 251 3.42 33.84 6.25
CA PRO A 251 2.98 34.54 7.45
C PRO A 251 2.94 33.62 8.69
N ALA A 252 3.20 34.18 9.87
CA ALA A 252 3.18 33.42 11.13
C ALA A 252 1.84 32.68 11.38
N ASP A 253 0.71 33.32 11.01
CA ASP A 253 -0.62 32.71 11.10
C ASP A 253 -0.75 31.47 10.20
N TRP A 254 -0.13 31.50 9.02
CA TRP A 254 -0.10 30.36 8.10
C TRP A 254 0.75 29.22 8.66
N ILE A 255 1.91 29.53 9.27
CA ILE A 255 2.78 28.54 9.91
C ILE A 255 2.07 27.87 11.09
N ALA A 256 1.34 28.65 11.89
CA ALA A 256 0.53 28.12 12.99
C ALA A 256 -0.61 27.22 12.52
N ASP A 257 -1.27 27.59 11.42
CA ASP A 257 -2.30 26.78 10.79
C ASP A 257 -1.73 25.47 10.22
N LEU A 258 -0.54 25.51 9.61
CA LEU A 258 0.16 24.32 9.12
C LEU A 258 0.55 23.40 10.28
N HIS A 259 1.14 23.93 11.35
CA HIS A 259 1.47 23.19 12.56
C HIS A 259 0.23 22.48 13.15
N LYS A 260 -0.87 23.23 13.33
CA LYS A 260 -2.12 22.68 13.87
C LYS A 260 -2.70 21.59 12.97
N ALA A 261 -2.62 21.75 11.66
CA ALA A 261 -3.07 20.75 10.70
C ALA A 261 -2.21 19.48 10.77
N ALA A 262 -0.89 19.61 10.92
CA ALA A 262 0.04 18.50 11.06
C ALA A 262 -0.18 17.73 12.37
N VAL A 263 -0.25 18.41 13.52
CA VAL A 263 -0.55 17.79 14.83
C VAL A 263 -1.90 17.07 14.83
N SER A 264 -2.87 17.60 14.07
CA SER A 264 -4.22 17.03 13.98
C SER A 264 -4.40 16.00 12.87
N GLY A 265 -3.35 15.68 12.08
CA GLY A 265 -3.41 14.73 10.97
C GLY A 265 -4.43 15.11 9.88
N ARG A 266 -4.50 16.39 9.51
CA ARG A 266 -5.47 16.92 8.52
C ARG A 266 -4.81 17.17 7.17
N ASP A 267 -4.57 16.10 6.43
CA ASP A 267 -3.84 16.07 5.14
C ASP A 267 -4.43 17.06 4.13
N GLY A 268 -5.76 17.04 3.97
CA GLY A 268 -6.46 17.95 3.06
C GLY A 268 -6.26 19.43 3.41
N ARG A 269 -6.12 19.77 4.70
CA ARG A 269 -5.83 21.14 5.13
C ARG A 269 -4.38 21.51 4.86
N MET A 270 -3.43 20.59 5.10
CA MET A 270 -2.02 20.81 4.79
C MET A 270 -1.80 21.03 3.29
N LEU A 271 -2.37 20.18 2.43
CA LEU A 271 -2.30 20.35 0.97
C LEU A 271 -2.95 21.65 0.50
N GLN A 272 -4.04 22.10 1.13
CA GLN A 272 -4.65 23.38 0.82
C GLN A 272 -3.75 24.57 1.19
N LEU A 273 -3.09 24.49 2.34
CA LEU A 273 -2.14 25.52 2.79
C LEU A 273 -0.91 25.56 1.89
N ILE A 274 -0.37 24.40 1.50
CA ILE A 274 0.79 24.28 0.60
C ILE A 274 0.54 24.96 -0.75
N LYS A 275 -0.69 24.90 -1.29
CA LYS A 275 -1.06 25.61 -2.53
C LYS A 275 -1.00 27.14 -2.43
N GLN A 276 -0.91 27.70 -1.22
CA GLN A 276 -0.81 29.14 -0.99
C GLN A 276 0.64 29.64 -1.02
N ILE A 277 1.62 28.72 -1.09
CA ILE A 277 3.03 29.07 -1.21
C ILE A 277 3.27 29.71 -2.59
N PRO A 278 3.98 30.84 -2.68
CA PRO A 278 4.28 31.49 -3.96
C PRO A 278 4.98 30.56 -4.96
N GLU A 279 4.67 30.70 -6.25
CA GLU A 279 5.30 29.89 -7.32
C GLU A 279 6.83 30.06 -7.36
N SER A 280 7.34 31.23 -6.95
CA SER A 280 8.78 31.49 -6.81
C SER A 280 9.46 30.53 -5.81
N HIS A 281 8.70 29.84 -4.97
CA HIS A 281 9.17 28.89 -3.96
C HIS A 281 8.52 27.51 -4.15
N ALA A 282 8.30 27.11 -5.41
CA ALA A 282 7.74 25.81 -5.78
C ALA A 282 8.49 24.61 -5.16
N PHE A 283 9.79 24.75 -4.89
CA PHE A 283 10.58 23.72 -4.21
C PHE A 283 10.07 23.45 -2.77
N LEU A 284 9.77 24.50 -2.00
CA LEU A 284 9.22 24.36 -0.65
C LEU A 284 7.84 23.70 -0.70
N ALA A 285 6.99 24.12 -1.64
CA ALA A 285 5.67 23.55 -1.81
C ALA A 285 5.73 22.06 -2.16
N LYS A 286 6.62 21.67 -3.08
CA LYS A 286 6.84 20.28 -3.47
C LYS A 286 7.36 19.46 -2.29
N ALA A 287 8.37 19.95 -1.58
CA ALA A 287 8.97 19.24 -0.47
C ALA A 287 8.00 19.05 0.71
N LEU A 288 7.13 20.04 0.99
CA LEU A 288 6.06 19.88 1.99
C LEU A 288 4.96 18.93 1.52
N ALA A 289 4.59 18.96 0.24
CA ALA A 289 3.61 18.04 -0.33
C ALA A 289 4.09 16.58 -0.26
N GLU A 290 5.35 16.33 -0.60
CA GLU A 290 5.98 15.00 -0.47
C GLU A 290 5.94 14.49 0.97
N LYS A 291 6.17 15.36 1.96
CA LYS A 291 6.05 15.00 3.38
C LYS A 291 4.62 14.65 3.78
N VAL A 292 3.64 15.37 3.24
CA VAL A 292 2.23 15.07 3.50
C VAL A 292 1.82 13.75 2.86
N ASP A 293 2.20 13.52 1.59
CA ASP A 293 1.86 12.31 0.86
C ASP A 293 2.51 11.05 1.45
N ASN A 294 3.70 11.20 2.05
CA ASN A 294 4.42 10.13 2.76
C ASN A 294 4.03 10.01 4.25
N PHE A 295 3.02 10.74 4.72
CA PHE A 295 2.58 10.75 6.13
C PHE A 295 3.67 11.16 7.13
N GLU A 296 4.68 11.92 6.71
CA GLU A 296 5.79 12.43 7.54
C GLU A 296 5.38 13.68 8.37
N PHE A 297 4.23 13.64 9.05
CA PHE A 297 3.70 14.84 9.74
C PHE A 297 4.58 15.30 10.90
N ASP A 298 5.25 14.37 11.59
CA ASP A 298 6.16 14.68 12.69
C ASP A 298 7.30 15.62 12.25
N ARG A 299 7.76 15.49 10.99
CA ARG A 299 8.77 16.38 10.42
C ARG A 299 8.22 17.78 10.16
N ILE A 300 6.96 17.89 9.72
CA ILE A 300 6.29 19.18 9.51
C ILE A 300 6.06 19.89 10.86
N VAL A 301 5.68 19.13 11.89
CA VAL A 301 5.54 19.64 13.28
C VAL A 301 6.88 20.19 13.76
N ALA A 302 7.95 19.40 13.70
CA ALA A 302 9.28 19.85 14.14
C ALA A 302 9.76 21.13 13.43
N LEU A 303 9.50 21.25 12.12
CA LEU A 303 9.87 22.42 11.33
C LEU A 303 9.10 23.68 11.73
N THR A 304 7.81 23.52 12.04
CA THR A 304 6.95 24.65 12.40
C THR A 304 7.11 25.05 13.87
N GLU A 305 7.41 24.11 14.77
CA GLU A 305 7.77 24.39 16.18
C GLU A 305 9.07 25.18 16.33
N GLN A 306 10.07 24.91 15.50
CA GLN A 306 11.35 25.66 15.52
C GLN A 306 11.16 27.14 15.24
N ILE A 307 10.23 27.51 14.36
CA ILE A 307 9.97 28.92 13.97
C ILE A 307 9.08 29.62 14.99
N GLN A 308 8.19 28.88 15.66
CA GLN A 308 7.34 29.46 16.69
C GLN A 308 8.09 29.74 18.00
N ASN A 309 9.26 29.13 18.19
CA ASN A 309 10.12 29.30 19.35
C ASN A 309 11.32 30.24 19.09
N GLU A 310 11.47 30.78 17.88
CA GLU A 310 12.44 31.82 17.50
C GLU A 310 11.79 33.21 17.50
#